data_AF-A0A2N7AWB5-F1
#
_entry.id   AF-A0A2N7AWB5-F1
#
_cell.length_a   1.000
_cell.length_b   1.000
_cell.length_c   1.000
_cell.angle_alpha   90.00
_cell.angle_beta   90.00
_cell.angle_gamma   90.00
#
_symmetry.space_group_name_H-M   'P 1'
#
loop_
_entity.id
_entity.type
_entity.pdbx_description
1 polymer ?
#
loop_
_entity_poly.entity_id
_entity_poly.type
_entity_poly.pdbx_seq_one_letter_code
_entity_poly.pdbx_strand_id
1 'polypeptide(L)'
;MAEENTRNRAQANNEVSTPSTFASKYESTRLPLTSALQRPTVYATGDLFRLNGSSTEEVEDKDGNVAPRAVYNVQALNSQHLALGTNLTFKIKGQKSVLSEEDNLALLEGKTIPVVAFDNIRLWQVGANEGLTADGMRVLSISPAQAISNRPQGLIFKEG
;
A
#
# COMPACT_ATOMS: atom_id res chain seq x y z
N MET A 1 -0.42 -56.28 -36.79
CA MET A 1 -0.18 -56.52 -35.35
C MET A 1 1.19 -55.95 -35.03
N ALA A 2 1.22 -54.82 -34.32
CA ALA A 2 2.36 -54.33 -33.54
C ALA A 2 1.82 -53.21 -32.64
N GLU A 3 2.03 -53.37 -31.35
CA GLU A 3 1.45 -52.59 -30.25
C GLU A 3 2.16 -51.24 -30.03
N GLU A 4 1.35 -50.25 -29.64
CA GLU A 4 1.54 -49.30 -28.54
C GLU A 4 2.97 -48.82 -28.18
N ASN A 5 3.21 -47.49 -28.23
CA ASN A 5 3.03 -46.57 -27.10
C ASN A 5 3.83 -45.27 -27.30
N THR A 6 3.35 -44.20 -26.65
CA THR A 6 4.02 -42.96 -26.24
C THR A 6 3.94 -41.66 -27.09
N ARG A 7 3.01 -40.80 -26.64
CA ARG A 7 3.18 -39.40 -26.16
C ARG A 7 3.63 -38.29 -27.13
N ASN A 8 2.72 -37.30 -27.27
CA ASN A 8 2.89 -35.84 -27.19
C ASN A 8 4.17 -35.20 -27.75
N ARG A 9 4.03 -34.39 -28.80
CA ARG A 9 4.87 -33.20 -29.02
C ARG A 9 4.04 -32.03 -29.53
N ALA A 10 3.72 -31.12 -28.60
CA ALA A 10 3.52 -29.71 -28.88
C ALA A 10 4.90 -29.07 -29.14
N GLN A 11 4.98 -28.20 -30.15
CA GLN A 11 6.01 -27.16 -30.28
C GLN A 11 5.21 -25.88 -30.62
N ALA A 12 4.87 -25.00 -29.67
CA ALA A 12 5.73 -24.20 -28.79
C ALA A 12 6.61 -23.21 -29.57
N ASN A 13 5.97 -22.17 -30.12
CA ASN A 13 6.63 -20.88 -30.33
C ASN A 13 6.21 -19.97 -29.18
N ASN A 14 6.77 -20.20 -27.99
CA ASN A 14 6.77 -19.22 -26.92
C ASN A 14 8.21 -18.77 -26.77
N GLU A 15 8.44 -17.50 -27.11
CA GLU A 15 9.66 -16.78 -26.77
C GLU A 15 10.00 -17.05 -25.30
N VAL A 16 11.23 -17.49 -25.08
CA VAL A 16 11.78 -17.78 -23.77
C VAL A 16 11.87 -16.46 -23.02
N SER A 17 10.83 -16.14 -22.23
CA SER A 17 10.99 -15.24 -21.11
C SER A 17 11.97 -15.90 -20.14
N THR A 18 13.16 -15.33 -20.02
CA THR A 18 14.11 -15.70 -18.99
C THR A 18 13.42 -15.54 -17.62
N PRO A 19 13.35 -16.59 -16.78
CA PRO A 19 12.74 -16.49 -15.48
C PRO A 19 13.51 -15.49 -14.62
N SER A 20 12.78 -14.55 -14.02
CA SER A 20 13.31 -13.66 -12.99
C SER A 20 13.93 -14.50 -11.87
N THR A 21 15.20 -14.24 -11.56
CA THR A 21 15.95 -14.83 -10.44
C THR A 21 15.59 -14.21 -9.09
N PHE A 22 14.60 -13.32 -9.02
CA PHE A 22 14.04 -12.88 -7.75
C PHE A 22 13.15 -14.00 -7.19
N ALA A 23 13.69 -14.71 -6.20
CA ALA A 23 12.96 -15.69 -5.42
C ALA A 23 11.65 -15.08 -4.91
N SER A 24 10.54 -15.76 -5.22
CA SER A 24 9.24 -15.57 -4.59
C SER A 24 9.43 -15.64 -3.06
N LYS A 25 9.31 -14.51 -2.38
CA LYS A 25 9.55 -14.44 -0.94
C LYS A 25 8.43 -15.14 -0.19
N TYR A 26 8.69 -16.38 0.18
CA TYR A 26 8.06 -17.03 1.31
C TYR A 26 8.23 -16.16 2.56
N GLU A 27 7.14 -15.90 3.26
CA GLU A 27 7.19 -15.31 4.60
C GLU A 27 7.93 -16.27 5.54
N SER A 28 9.15 -15.90 5.89
CA SER A 28 10.04 -16.72 6.71
C SER A 28 9.99 -16.27 8.17
N THR A 29 9.58 -17.19 9.04
CA THR A 29 9.58 -17.06 10.51
C THR A 29 10.97 -16.92 11.13
N ARG A 30 12.05 -16.92 10.33
CA ARG A 30 13.46 -16.93 10.77
C ARG A 30 14.16 -15.56 10.72
N LEU A 31 13.51 -14.48 10.30
CA LEU A 31 14.11 -13.14 10.23
C LEU A 31 13.35 -12.11 11.11
N PRO A 32 13.30 -12.33 12.43
CA PRO A 32 12.59 -11.45 13.36
C PRO A 32 13.14 -10.02 13.36
N LEU A 33 14.43 -9.83 13.04
CA LEU A 33 15.07 -8.51 12.91
C LEU A 33 14.60 -7.73 11.68
N THR A 34 14.22 -8.37 10.58
CA THR A 34 13.72 -7.69 9.38
C THR A 34 12.25 -7.26 9.56
N SER A 35 11.44 -8.08 10.23
CA SER A 35 10.11 -7.69 10.72
C SER A 35 10.18 -6.66 11.86
N ALA A 36 11.26 -6.67 12.66
CA ALA A 36 11.51 -5.65 13.69
C ALA A 36 12.06 -4.33 13.13
N LEU A 37 12.78 -4.36 12.00
CA LEU A 37 13.21 -3.17 11.24
C LEU A 37 12.06 -2.62 10.38
N GLN A 38 11.06 -3.45 10.07
CA GLN A 38 9.70 -3.02 9.76
C GLN A 38 8.87 -2.81 11.03
N ARG A 39 9.42 -2.36 12.16
CA ARG A 39 8.61 -1.65 13.16
C ARG A 39 8.54 -0.21 12.66
N PRO A 40 7.63 0.06 11.72
CA PRO A 40 7.91 0.95 10.61
C PRO A 40 7.07 2.20 10.79
N THR A 41 7.09 3.08 9.81
CA THR A 41 6.22 4.25 9.70
C THR A 41 4.78 4.04 10.22
N VAL A 42 4.19 2.85 10.07
CA VAL A 42 2.89 2.43 10.65
C VAL A 42 2.75 2.68 12.17
N TYR A 43 3.78 2.43 12.99
CA TYR A 43 3.70 2.71 14.44
C TYR A 43 3.64 4.21 14.73
N ALA A 44 4.28 5.01 13.89
CA ALA A 44 4.26 6.47 13.99
C ALA A 44 2.96 7.04 13.39
N THR A 45 2.47 6.51 12.27
CA THR A 45 1.35 7.09 11.52
C THR A 45 -0.01 6.47 11.85
N GLY A 46 -0.03 5.30 12.51
CA GLY A 46 -1.16 4.39 12.49
C GLY A 46 -1.23 3.60 11.18
N ASP A 47 -2.19 2.70 11.09
CA ASP A 47 -2.52 1.89 9.90
C ASP A 47 -3.93 2.16 9.35
N LEU A 48 -4.76 2.96 10.06
CA LEU A 48 -6.10 3.34 9.64
C LEU A 48 -6.21 4.84 9.43
N PHE A 49 -6.77 5.22 8.29
CA PHE A 49 -6.87 6.61 7.88
C PHE A 49 -8.26 6.95 7.38
N ARG A 50 -8.70 8.19 7.62
CA ARG A 50 -9.88 8.75 6.95
C ARG A 50 -9.45 9.35 5.62
N LEU A 51 -10.07 8.96 4.53
CA LEU A 51 -9.78 9.54 3.23
C LEU A 51 -10.46 10.91 3.10
N ASN A 52 -9.70 11.94 2.67
CA ASN A 52 -10.21 13.30 2.44
C ASN A 52 -10.29 13.65 0.95
N GLY A 53 -9.52 12.96 0.11
CA GLY A 53 -9.53 13.17 -1.32
C GLY A 53 -8.33 12.54 -2.00
N SER A 54 -8.30 12.65 -3.33
CA SER A 54 -7.25 12.08 -4.15
C SER A 54 -7.09 12.78 -5.49
N SER A 55 -5.96 12.53 -6.15
CA SER A 55 -5.70 12.95 -7.52
C SER A 55 -4.80 11.94 -8.24
N THR A 56 -4.71 12.08 -9.56
CA THR A 56 -3.70 11.38 -10.37
C THR A 56 -2.72 12.41 -10.90
N GLU A 57 -1.43 12.18 -10.66
CA GLU A 57 -0.33 12.93 -11.25
C GLU A 57 0.33 12.08 -12.34
N GLU A 58 0.88 12.72 -13.37
CA GLU A 58 1.81 12.07 -14.30
C GLU A 58 3.25 12.38 -13.85
N VAL A 59 4.08 11.35 -13.81
CA VAL A 59 5.45 11.46 -13.33
C VAL A 59 6.38 10.80 -14.33
N GLU A 60 7.33 11.57 -14.82
CA GLU A 60 8.42 11.07 -15.65
C GLU A 60 9.45 10.36 -14.76
N ASP A 61 9.83 9.14 -15.14
CA ASP A 61 10.95 8.46 -14.52
C ASP A 61 12.29 8.96 -15.07
N LYS A 62 13.40 8.44 -14.53
CA LYS A 62 14.74 8.86 -14.97
C LYS A 62 15.06 8.43 -16.41
N ASP A 63 14.30 7.48 -16.94
CA ASP A 63 14.47 6.91 -18.26
C ASP A 63 13.56 7.62 -19.30
N GLY A 64 12.84 8.66 -18.88
CA GLY A 64 11.93 9.45 -19.71
C GLY A 64 10.53 8.85 -19.88
N ASN A 65 10.23 7.72 -19.21
CA ASN A 65 8.90 7.12 -19.28
C ASN A 65 7.95 7.85 -18.33
N VAL A 66 6.80 8.24 -18.86
CA VAL A 66 5.71 8.83 -18.06
C VAL A 66 4.84 7.73 -17.49
N ALA A 67 4.68 7.72 -16.17
CA ALA A 67 3.82 6.80 -15.45
C ALA A 67 2.84 7.55 -14.54
N PRO A 68 1.61 7.05 -14.37
CA PRO A 68 0.67 7.65 -13.44
C PRO A 68 1.12 7.42 -11.99
N ARG A 69 0.77 8.36 -11.12
CA ARG A 69 0.93 8.28 -9.67
C ARG A 69 -0.35 8.74 -8.99
N ALA A 70 -0.94 7.86 -8.20
CA ALA A 70 -2.08 8.19 -7.38
C ALA A 70 -1.58 8.95 -6.14
N VAL A 71 -2.27 10.02 -5.79
CA VAL A 71 -2.02 10.81 -4.59
C VAL A 71 -3.26 10.81 -3.74
N TYR A 72 -3.13 10.44 -2.46
CA TYR A 72 -4.24 10.38 -1.51
C TYR A 72 -3.95 11.30 -0.33
N ASN A 73 -4.91 12.15 0.01
CA ASN A 73 -4.87 13.00 1.19
C ASN A 73 -5.76 12.36 2.26
N VAL A 74 -5.19 12.09 3.42
CA VAL A 74 -5.85 11.32 4.48
C VAL A 74 -5.61 11.92 5.85
N GLN A 75 -6.39 11.51 6.85
CA GLN A 75 -6.17 11.82 8.26
C GLN A 75 -5.89 10.57 9.07
N ALA A 76 -4.87 10.61 9.92
CA ALA A 76 -4.56 9.54 10.85
C ALA A 76 -5.69 9.37 11.89
N LEU A 77 -6.23 8.16 12.01
CA LEU A 77 -7.31 7.86 12.96
C LEU A 77 -6.86 7.11 14.20
N ASN A 78 -5.76 6.36 14.12
CA ASN A 78 -5.36 5.47 15.20
C ASN A 78 -3.85 5.49 15.49
N SER A 79 -3.18 6.59 15.14
CA SER A 79 -1.78 6.79 15.49
C SER A 79 -1.57 6.83 17.01
N GLN A 80 -0.41 6.33 17.46
CA GLN A 80 0.07 6.50 18.83
C GLN A 80 0.98 7.73 19.01
N HIS A 81 1.61 8.22 17.93
CA HIS A 81 2.67 9.23 18.00
C HIS A 81 2.31 10.55 17.31
N LEU A 82 1.42 10.50 16.32
CA LEU A 82 0.84 11.69 15.71
C LEU A 82 -0.47 12.05 16.41
N ALA A 83 -0.78 13.33 16.43
CA ALA A 83 -2.10 13.78 16.84
C ALA A 83 -3.17 13.13 15.95
N LEU A 84 -4.28 12.71 16.55
CA LEU A 84 -5.41 12.22 15.76
C LEU A 84 -5.93 13.34 14.86
N GLY A 85 -6.24 13.01 13.61
CA GLY A 85 -6.64 14.00 12.61
C GLY A 85 -5.47 14.69 11.90
N THR A 86 -4.21 14.35 12.19
CA THR A 86 -3.06 14.82 11.40
C THR A 86 -3.25 14.45 9.93
N ASN A 87 -3.15 15.44 9.05
CA ASN A 87 -3.23 15.25 7.60
C ASN A 87 -1.93 14.64 7.09
N LEU A 88 -2.05 13.62 6.24
CA LEU A 88 -0.93 12.92 5.61
C LEU A 88 -1.20 12.79 4.11
N THR A 89 -0.13 12.74 3.33
CA THR A 89 -0.20 12.50 1.87
C THR A 89 0.48 11.18 1.53
N PHE A 90 -0.26 10.29 0.89
CA PHE A 90 0.24 9.03 0.34
C PHE A 90 0.39 9.11 -1.17
N LYS A 91 1.46 8.53 -1.69
CA LYS A 91 1.75 8.43 -3.12
C LYS A 91 1.94 6.98 -3.53
N ILE A 92 1.23 6.52 -4.55
CA ILE A 92 1.33 5.17 -5.10
C ILE A 92 1.75 5.26 -6.56
N LYS A 93 2.97 4.80 -6.87
CA LYS A 93 3.53 4.85 -8.23
C LYS A 93 2.89 3.79 -9.12
N GLY A 94 2.68 4.11 -10.39
CA GLY A 94 2.16 3.19 -11.40
C GLY A 94 0.64 2.98 -11.35
N GLN A 95 -0.06 3.75 -10.51
CA GLN A 95 -1.51 3.63 -10.33
C GLN A 95 -2.17 4.99 -10.55
N LYS A 96 -3.40 4.99 -11.06
CA LYS A 96 -4.29 6.16 -11.03
C LYS A 96 -5.08 6.17 -9.72
N SER A 97 -5.61 7.32 -9.35
CA SER A 97 -6.56 7.36 -8.24
C SER A 97 -7.75 6.45 -8.53
N VAL A 98 -8.22 5.74 -7.49
CA VAL A 98 -9.43 4.93 -7.55
C VAL A 98 -10.71 5.75 -7.38
N LEU A 99 -10.62 7.00 -6.92
CA LEU A 99 -11.78 7.88 -6.75
C LEU A 99 -12.02 8.71 -8.02
N SER A 100 -13.29 8.86 -8.39
CA SER A 100 -13.71 9.82 -9.43
C SER A 100 -13.76 11.26 -8.90
N GLU A 101 -14.08 12.21 -9.77
CA GLU A 101 -14.33 13.60 -9.37
C GLU A 101 -15.57 13.70 -8.48
N GLU A 102 -16.65 12.97 -8.80
CA GLU A 102 -17.86 12.91 -8.00
C GLU A 102 -17.61 12.33 -6.60
N ASP A 103 -16.76 11.29 -6.50
CA ASP A 103 -16.36 10.74 -5.21
C ASP A 103 -15.60 11.78 -4.37
N ASN A 104 -14.66 12.50 -4.98
CA ASN A 104 -13.93 13.57 -4.30
C ASN A 104 -14.85 14.70 -3.82
N LEU A 105 -15.86 15.06 -4.62
CA LEU A 105 -16.87 16.04 -4.21
C LEU A 105 -17.70 15.51 -3.03
N ALA A 106 -18.12 14.24 -3.07
CA ALA A 106 -18.86 13.62 -1.98
C ALA A 106 -18.05 13.55 -0.67
N LEU A 107 -16.74 13.37 -0.75
CA LEU A 107 -15.82 13.46 0.40
C LEU A 107 -15.76 14.89 0.96
N LEU A 108 -15.61 15.88 0.08
CA LEU A 108 -15.52 17.30 0.46
C LEU A 108 -16.81 17.79 1.14
N GLU A 109 -17.97 17.37 0.65
CA GLU A 109 -19.28 17.68 1.22
C GLU A 109 -19.61 16.86 2.48
N GLY A 110 -18.74 15.91 2.86
CA GLY A 110 -18.96 15.04 4.02
C GLY A 110 -20.09 14.02 3.84
N LYS A 111 -20.54 13.78 2.60
CA LYS A 111 -21.56 12.76 2.27
C LYS A 111 -21.05 11.34 2.52
N THR A 112 -19.74 11.13 2.38
CA THR A 112 -19.08 9.88 2.72
C THR A 112 -17.83 10.15 3.56
N ILE A 113 -17.48 9.21 4.43
CA ILE A 113 -16.31 9.31 5.31
C ILE A 113 -15.60 7.95 5.37
N PRO A 114 -15.02 7.48 4.24
CA PRO A 114 -14.44 6.16 4.16
C PRO A 114 -13.16 6.05 4.97
N VAL A 115 -12.98 4.89 5.59
CA VAL A 115 -11.74 4.49 6.25
C VAL A 115 -10.93 3.64 5.29
N VAL A 116 -9.63 3.92 5.20
CA VAL A 116 -8.70 3.21 4.31
C VAL A 116 -7.48 2.70 5.08
N ALA A 117 -6.88 1.64 4.54
CA ALA A 117 -5.56 1.15 4.92
C ALA A 117 -4.65 1.12 3.69
N PHE A 118 -3.34 1.26 3.91
CA PHE A 118 -2.33 1.23 2.86
C PHE A 118 -1.34 0.09 3.09
N ASP A 119 -0.88 -0.52 2.00
CA ASP A 119 0.03 -1.66 2.05
C ASP A 119 1.49 -1.19 1.95
N ASN A 120 2.38 -1.77 2.78
CA ASN A 120 3.83 -1.52 2.79
C ASN A 120 4.23 -0.04 2.85
N ILE A 121 3.71 0.69 3.84
CA ILE A 121 3.95 2.13 4.03
C ILE A 121 5.44 2.43 4.21
N ARG A 122 5.96 3.41 3.46
CA ARG A 122 7.35 3.90 3.54
C ARG A 122 7.40 5.42 3.52
N LEU A 123 8.24 6.01 4.37
CA LEU A 123 8.52 7.45 4.36
C LEU A 123 9.35 7.82 3.12
N TRP A 124 9.01 8.93 2.47
CA TRP A 124 9.90 9.64 1.56
C TRP A 124 10.13 11.06 2.08
N GLN A 125 11.34 11.57 1.84
CA GLN A 125 11.71 12.94 2.18
C GLN A 125 12.56 13.51 1.06
N VAL A 126 12.19 14.69 0.56
CA VAL A 126 12.94 15.45 -0.45
C VAL A 126 13.03 16.89 0.00
N GLY A 127 14.23 17.29 0.43
CA GLY A 127 14.45 18.61 1.05
C GLY A 127 13.62 18.76 2.33
N ALA A 128 12.83 19.85 2.40
CA ALA A 128 11.92 20.12 3.51
C ALA A 128 10.54 19.43 3.36
N ASN A 129 10.30 18.69 2.28
CA ASN A 129 9.04 17.99 2.05
C ASN A 129 9.17 16.53 2.46
N GLU A 130 8.17 16.01 3.15
CA GLU A 130 8.04 14.59 3.47
C GLU A 130 6.65 14.07 3.10
N GLY A 131 6.52 12.76 3.03
CA GLY A 131 5.23 12.11 2.87
C GLY A 131 5.38 10.60 2.85
N LEU A 132 4.30 9.92 2.50
CA LEU A 132 4.24 8.47 2.54
C LEU A 132 4.12 7.89 1.13
N THR A 133 4.73 6.74 0.92
CA THR A 133 4.47 5.87 -0.23
C THR A 133 3.88 4.55 0.23
N ALA A 134 3.11 3.92 -0.64
CA ALA A 134 2.51 2.62 -0.43
C ALA A 134 2.46 1.84 -1.75
N ASP A 135 2.24 0.52 -1.66
CA ASP A 135 2.09 -0.34 -2.84
C ASP A 135 0.63 -0.43 -3.30
N GLY A 136 -0.31 -0.14 -2.40
CA GLY A 136 -1.75 -0.23 -2.65
C GLY A 136 -2.57 0.43 -1.54
N MET A 137 -3.87 0.58 -1.80
CA MET A 137 -4.86 1.11 -0.87
C MET A 137 -6.08 0.19 -0.84
N ARG A 138 -6.67 0.03 0.35
CA ARG A 138 -7.90 -0.74 0.56
C ARG A 138 -8.91 0.11 1.32
N VAL A 139 -10.13 0.21 0.78
CA VAL A 139 -11.26 0.83 1.49
C VAL A 139 -11.85 -0.23 2.42
N LEU A 140 -12.11 0.15 3.68
CA LEU A 140 -12.55 -0.77 4.72
C LEU A 140 -14.02 -0.53 5.08
N SER A 141 -14.73 -1.62 5.37
CA SER A 141 -16.13 -1.59 5.84
C SER A 141 -16.22 -1.35 7.35
N ILE A 142 -15.55 -0.33 7.86
CA ILE A 142 -15.58 0.09 9.27
C ILE A 142 -15.87 1.58 9.40
N SER A 143 -16.45 2.01 10.51
CA SER A 143 -16.69 3.42 10.78
C SER A 143 -15.42 4.14 11.30
N PRO A 144 -15.33 5.47 11.16
CA PRO A 144 -14.24 6.24 11.77
C PRO A 144 -14.13 6.04 13.29
N ALA A 145 -15.26 5.89 13.99
CA ALA A 145 -15.27 5.63 15.43
C ALA A 145 -14.63 4.27 15.77
N GLN A 146 -14.95 3.22 15.01
CA GLN A 146 -14.33 1.90 15.16
C GLN A 146 -12.83 1.95 14.87
N ALA A 147 -12.42 2.70 13.84
CA ALA A 147 -11.01 2.87 13.49
C ALA A 147 -10.22 3.56 14.62
N ILE A 148 -10.76 4.63 15.22
CA ILE A 148 -10.12 5.34 16.33
C ILE A 148 -9.91 4.43 17.56
N SER A 149 -10.88 3.56 17.84
CA SER A 149 -10.78 2.59 18.93
C SER A 149 -9.78 1.46 18.66
N ASN A 150 -9.43 1.20 17.39
CA ASN A 150 -8.54 0.12 16.98
C ASN A 150 -7.08 0.62 16.90
N ARG A 151 -6.49 0.94 18.06
CA ARG A 151 -5.06 1.34 18.09
C ARG A 151 -4.16 0.14 17.82
N PRO A 152 -3.12 0.28 16.97
CA PRO A 152 -2.18 -0.81 16.74
C PRO A 152 -1.59 -1.22 18.09
N GLN A 153 -1.71 -2.48 18.49
CA GLN A 153 -1.14 -2.91 19.77
C GLN A 153 0.39 -2.86 19.66
N GLY A 154 1.02 -2.00 20.48
CA GLY A 154 2.46 -2.08 20.71
C GLY A 154 2.76 -3.46 21.30
N LEU A 155 3.81 -4.13 20.84
CA LEU A 155 4.31 -5.32 21.51
C LEU A 155 4.63 -4.95 22.97
N ILE A 156 3.75 -5.36 23.89
CA ILE A 156 4.04 -5.34 25.32
C ILE A 156 5.13 -6.39 25.52
N PHE A 157 6.38 -5.97 25.71
CA PHE A 157 7.37 -6.84 26.33
C PHE A 157 6.91 -7.04 27.77
N LYS A 158 6.32 -8.20 28.06
CA LYS A 158 6.17 -8.63 29.45
C LYS A 158 7.58 -8.95 29.94
N GLU A 159 8.13 -8.10 30.79
CA GLU A 159 9.26 -8.50 31.62
C GLU A 159 8.79 -9.66 32.49
N GLY A 160 9.49 -10.78 32.37
CA GLY A 160 9.39 -11.96 33.23
C GLY A 160 10.73 -12.23 33.87
#